data_AF-A0A6D0INT9-F1
#
_entry.id   AF-A0A6D0INT9-F1
#
_cell.length_a   1.000
_cell.length_b   1.000
_cell.length_c   1.000
_cell.angle_alpha   90.00
_cell.angle_beta   90.00
_cell.angle_gamma   90.00
#
_symmetry.space_group_name_H-M   'P 1'
#
loop_
_entity.id
_entity.type
_entity.pdbx_description
1 polymer ?
#
loop_
_entity_poly.entity_id
_entity_poly.type
_entity_poly.pdbx_seq_one_letter_code
_entity_poly.pdbx_strand_id
1 'polypeptide(L)' 'MTKYALVGDVGGTNARLALCDIASGEISQAKTYSGLDYPSLEAVIRVYLEEHKV' A
#
# COMPACT_ATOMS: atom_id res chain seq x y z
N MET A 1 12.18 -5.53 -16.29
CA MET A 1 12.02 -4.68 -15.09
C MET A 1 10.53 -4.63 -14.84
N THR A 2 10.03 -5.35 -13.85
CA THR A 2 8.61 -5.33 -13.50
C THR A 2 8.32 -4.01 -12.82
N LYS A 3 7.43 -3.21 -13.40
CA LYS A 3 7.06 -1.91 -12.85
C LYS A 3 5.82 -2.13 -12.00
N TYR A 4 5.89 -1.73 -10.74
CA TYR A 4 4.77 -1.83 -9.81
C TYR A 4 4.02 -0.50 -9.73
N ALA A 5 2.70 -0.58 -9.56
CA ALA A 5 1.87 0.52 -9.13
C ALA A 5 1.41 0.26 -7.69
N LEU A 6 1.42 1.32 -6.87
CA LEU A 6 0.84 1.24 -5.54
C LEU A 6 -0.69 1.30 -5.66
N VAL A 7 -1.38 0.35 -5.04
CA VAL A 7 -2.84 0.33 -4.97
C VAL A 7 -3.30 0.30 -3.51
N GLY A 8 -4.50 0.80 -3.24
CA GLY A 8 -5.03 0.86 -1.88
C GLY A 8 -6.55 0.74 -1.81
N ASP A 9 -7.01 0.13 -0.72
CA ASP A 9 -8.41 0.04 -0.29
C ASP A 9 -8.52 0.69 1.09
N VAL A 10 -9.22 1.82 1.16
CA VAL A 10 -9.24 2.70 2.34
C VAL A 10 -10.66 2.80 2.88
N GLY A 11 -10.88 2.21 4.05
CA GLY A 11 -12.12 2.35 4.82
C GLY A 11 -12.00 3.41 5.92
N GLY A 12 -13.05 3.58 6.71
CA GLY A 12 -13.08 4.58 7.78
C GLY A 12 -12.11 4.32 8.95
N THR A 13 -11.71 3.05 9.16
CA THR A 13 -10.84 2.65 10.29
C THR A 13 -9.52 2.02 9.87
N ASN A 14 -9.41 1.54 8.62
CA ASN A 14 -8.24 0.82 8.15
C ASN A 14 -7.89 1.21 6.72
N ALA A 15 -6.60 1.19 6.40
CA ALA A 15 -6.08 1.33 5.06
C ALA A 15 -5.30 0.07 4.68
N ARG A 16 -5.68 -0.59 3.58
CA ARG A 16 -4.92 -1.70 3.00
C ARG A 16 -4.17 -1.21 1.78
N LEU A 17 -2.87 -1.48 1.73
CA LEU A 17 -1.99 -1.14 0.60
C LEU A 17 -1.39 -2.41 0.01
N ALA A 18 -1.15 -2.42 -1.30
CA ALA A 18 -0.54 -3.53 -2.01
C ALA A 18 0.22 -3.04 -3.26
N LEU A 19 1.08 -3.89 -3.82
CA LEU A 19 1.73 -3.66 -5.11
C LEU A 19 0.98 -4.40 -6.21
N CYS A 20 0.66 -3.67 -7.28
CA CYS A 20 0.10 -4.23 -8.51
C CYS A 20 1.20 -4.29 -9.57
N ASP A 21 1.48 -5.47 -10.08
CA ASP A 21 2.31 -5.64 -11.28
C ASP A 21 1.58 -5.00 -12.46
N ILE A 22 2.17 -3.97 -13.08
CA ILE A 22 1.52 -3.22 -14.17
C ILE A 22 1.34 -4.08 -15.43
N ALA A 23 2.20 -5.07 -15.64
CA ALA A 23 2.15 -5.92 -16.84
C ALA A 23 1.10 -7.03 -16.72
N SER A 24 0.98 -7.67 -15.55
CA SER A 24 0.08 -8.80 -15.33
C SER A 24 -1.22 -8.46 -14.58
N GLY A 25 -1.24 -7.35 -13.85
CA GLY A 25 -2.31 -7.01 -12.91
C GLY A 25 -2.26 -7.82 -11.61
N GLU A 26 -1.21 -8.59 -11.38
CA GLU A 26 -1.06 -9.40 -10.17
C GLU A 26 -0.88 -8.50 -8.94
N ILE A 27 -1.67 -8.78 -7.90
CA ILE A 27 -1.60 -8.06 -6.62
C ILE A 27 -0.74 -8.87 -5.65
N SER A 28 0.27 -8.21 -5.07
CA SER A 28 1.20 -8.80 -4.12
C SER A 28 1.48 -7.87 -2.95
N GLN A 29 2.12 -8.39 -1.90
CA GLN A 29 2.58 -7.62 -0.72
C GLN A 29 1.47 -6.82 -0.03
N ALA A 30 0.24 -7.37 0.03
CA ALA A 30 -0.87 -6.70 0.67
C ALA A 30 -0.65 -6.58 2.19
N LYS A 31 -0.76 -5.36 2.72
CA LYS A 31 -0.65 -5.07 4.16
C LYS A 31 -1.76 -4.12 4.62
N THR A 32 -2.31 -4.40 5.79
CA THR A 32 -3.40 -3.60 6.40
C THR A 32 -2.85 -2.80 7.58
N TYR A 33 -3.20 -1.52 7.63
CA TYR A 33 -2.83 -0.57 8.67
C TYR A 33 -4.08 -0.03 9.35
N SER A 34 -4.02 0.13 10.67
CA SER A 34 -5.05 0.83 11.44
C SER A 34 -4.92 2.34 11.19
N GLY A 35 -6.02 3.00 10.82
CA GLY A 35 -6.05 4.45 10.62
C GLY A 35 -5.84 5.24 11.91
N LEU A 36 -5.98 4.62 13.09
CA LEU A 36 -5.72 5.26 14.37
C LEU A 36 -4.22 5.42 14.66
N ASP A 37 -3.38 4.60 14.02
CA ASP A 37 -1.93 4.54 14.29
C ASP A 37 -1.15 5.58 13.47
N TYR A 38 -1.78 6.21 12.47
CA TYR A 38 -1.12 7.10 11.53
C TYR A 38 -1.90 8.41 11.35
N PRO A 39 -1.21 9.55 11.24
CA PRO A 39 -1.86 10.86 11.18
C PRO A 39 -2.53 11.15 9.82
N SER A 40 -2.22 10.39 8.77
CA SER A 40 -2.78 10.57 7.43
C SER A 40 -2.56 9.33 6.55
N LEU A 41 -3.31 9.23 5.46
CA LEU A 41 -3.09 8.20 4.43
C LEU A 41 -1.70 8.32 3.80
N GLU A 42 -1.19 9.53 3.59
CA GLU A 42 0.15 9.76 3.05
C GLU A 42 1.23 9.16 3.96
N ALA A 43 1.07 9.29 5.28
CA ALA A 43 1.99 8.68 6.25
C ALA A 43 2.02 7.15 6.12
N VAL A 44 0.84 6.52 5.99
CA VAL A 44 0.73 5.06 5.76
C VAL A 44 1.41 4.65 4.45
N ILE A 45 1.21 5.43 3.37
CA ILE A 45 1.82 5.16 2.07
C ILE A 45 3.35 5.19 2.16
N ARG A 46 3.92 6.21 2.81
CA ARG A 46 5.38 6.33 2.99
C ARG A 46 5.94 5.14 3.77
N VAL A 47 5.30 4.79 4.90
CA VAL A 47 5.68 3.63 5.71
C VAL A 47 5.66 2.34 4.88
N TYR A 48 4.60 2.12 4.10
CA TYR A 48 4.50 0.93 3.24
C TYR A 48 5.62 0.86 2.20
N LEU A 49 5.92 1.97 1.51
CA LEU A 49 6.96 2.03 0.48
C LEU A 49 8.36 1.83 1.09
N GLU A 50 8.62 2.40 2.26
CA GLU A 50 9.89 2.21 2.98
C GLU A 50 10.10 0.75 3.42
N GLU A 51 9.07 0.10 3.96
CA GLU A 51 9.14 -1.30 4.39
C GLU A 51 9.40 -2.27 3.24
N HIS A 52 8.80 -2.02 2.07
CA HIS A 52 8.90 -2.89 0.90
C HIS A 52 10.00 -2.47 -0.09
N LYS A 53 10.71 -1.37 0.21
CA LYS A 53 11.85 -0.83 -0.56
C LYS A 53 11.52 -0.56 -2.03
N VAL A 54 10.39 0.12 -2.27
CA VAL A 54 9.84 0.42 -3.60
C VAL A 54 9.98 1.89 -3.94
#